data_AF-A0AAP2RC31-F1
#
_entry.id   AF-A0AAP2RC31-F1
#
_cell.length_a   1.000
_cell.length_b   1.000
_cell.length_c   1.000
_cell.angle_alpha   90.00
_cell.angle_beta   90.00
_cell.angle_gamma   90.00
#
_symmetry.space_group_name_H-M   'P 1'
#
loop_
_entity.id
_entity.type
_entity.pdbx_description
1 polymer ?
#
loop_
_entity_poly.entity_id
_entity_poly.type
_entity_poly.pdbx_seq_one_letter_code
_entity_poly.pdbx_strand_id
1 'polypeptide(L)'
;MRNFKKNDEAVSAVIGVILMVAITVILAAVIAAFVFGMAGGVGTKKNPAFTMKRVASGSTTYLDVTFVDMGGAQTVNSLTLTADGTTLTAVPVPSSTSMTVGETYRYTLASSAQYHVVGSATVDGNSQVVIDATV
;
A
#
# COMPACT_ATOMS: atom_id res chain seq x y z
N MET A 1 -65.87 -29.29 -36.51
CA MET A 1 -65.38 -28.08 -35.81
C MET A 1 -64.13 -28.50 -35.04
N ARG A 2 -62.96 -27.92 -35.32
CA ARG A 2 -61.68 -28.29 -34.71
C ARG A 2 -61.52 -27.52 -33.40
N ASN A 3 -61.50 -28.22 -32.27
CA ASN A 3 -61.26 -27.63 -30.96
C ASN A 3 -59.77 -27.37 -30.77
N PHE A 4 -59.35 -26.10 -30.85
CA PHE A 4 -58.05 -25.63 -30.39
C PHE A 4 -58.06 -25.60 -28.85
N LYS A 5 -57.81 -26.75 -28.20
CA LYS A 5 -57.39 -26.73 -26.79
C LYS A 5 -56.00 -26.12 -26.74
N LYS A 6 -55.98 -24.84 -26.40
CA LYS A 6 -54.80 -23.99 -26.29
C LYS A 6 -53.84 -24.63 -25.28
N ASN A 7 -52.65 -25.02 -25.74
CA ASN A 7 -51.59 -25.64 -24.94
C ASN A 7 -50.95 -24.66 -23.93
N ASP A 8 -51.75 -23.86 -23.20
CA ASP A 8 -51.26 -22.84 -22.26
C ASP A 8 -50.53 -23.46 -21.05
N GLU A 9 -50.76 -24.76 -20.75
CA GLU A 9 -50.08 -25.47 -19.64
C GLU A 9 -48.60 -25.81 -19.93
N ALA A 10 -48.18 -25.88 -21.20
CA ALA A 10 -46.79 -26.13 -21.57
C ALA A 10 -45.92 -24.86 -21.59
N VAL A 11 -46.55 -23.69 -21.70
CA VAL A 11 -45.86 -22.39 -21.84
C VAL A 11 -45.39 -21.87 -20.47
N SER A 12 -46.04 -22.26 -19.37
CA SER A 12 -45.63 -21.87 -18.01
C SER A 12 -44.33 -22.54 -17.55
N ALA A 13 -44.12 -23.81 -17.89
CA ALA A 13 -42.90 -24.55 -17.55
C ALA A 13 -41.66 -23.92 -18.21
N VAL A 14 -41.79 -23.54 -19.48
CA VAL A 14 -40.69 -22.95 -20.26
C VAL A 14 -40.39 -21.52 -19.80
N ILE A 15 -41.41 -20.73 -19.50
CA ILE A 15 -41.23 -19.36 -18.99
C ILE A 15 -40.52 -19.37 -17.63
N GLY A 16 -40.88 -20.31 -16.73
CA GLY A 16 -40.21 -20.43 -15.43
C GLY A 16 -38.71 -20.72 -15.55
N VAL A 17 -38.33 -21.60 -16.47
CA VAL A 17 -36.92 -21.92 -16.74
C VAL A 17 -36.18 -20.71 -17.30
N ILE A 18 -36.78 -19.99 -18.25
CA ILE A 18 -36.16 -18.79 -18.84
C ILE A 18 -35.94 -17.71 -17.77
N LEU A 19 -36.92 -17.48 -16.89
CA LEU A 19 -36.81 -16.49 -15.82
C LEU A 19 -35.77 -16.86 -14.76
N MET A 20 -35.70 -18.14 -14.38
CA MET A 20 -34.68 -18.63 -13.43
C MET A 20 -33.27 -18.48 -14.00
N VAL A 21 -33.07 -18.86 -15.27
CA VAL A 21 -31.78 -18.74 -15.94
C VAL A 21 -31.40 -17.28 -16.13
N ALA A 22 -32.34 -16.40 -16.51
CA ALA A 22 -32.05 -14.98 -16.71
C ALA A 22 -31.51 -14.31 -15.42
N ILE A 23 -32.17 -14.53 -14.28
CA ILE A 23 -31.76 -13.92 -13.01
C ILE A 23 -30.40 -14.47 -12.56
N THR A 24 -30.19 -15.78 -12.66
CA THR A 24 -28.91 -16.41 -12.27
C THR A 24 -27.74 -15.93 -13.14
N VAL A 25 -27.95 -15.73 -14.44
CA VAL A 25 -26.93 -15.17 -15.35
C VAL A 25 -26.58 -13.73 -14.98
N ILE A 26 -27.58 -12.89 -14.68
CA ILE A 26 -27.36 -11.51 -14.24
C ILE A 26 -26.58 -11.48 -12.92
N LEU A 27 -27.01 -12.26 -11.92
CA LEU A 27 -26.33 -12.32 -10.63
C LEU A 27 -24.89 -12.83 -10.75
N ALA A 28 -24.66 -13.87 -11.57
CA ALA A 28 -23.32 -14.38 -11.81
C ALA A 28 -22.41 -13.33 -12.47
N ALA A 29 -22.90 -12.60 -13.47
CA ALA A 29 -22.13 -11.55 -14.14
C ALA A 29 -21.77 -10.40 -13.19
N VAL A 30 -22.71 -9.97 -12.35
CA VAL A 30 -22.50 -8.88 -11.38
C VAL A 30 -21.50 -9.29 -10.31
N ILE A 31 -21.62 -10.50 -9.74
CA ILE A 31 -20.65 -10.99 -8.74
C ILE A 31 -19.27 -11.16 -9.38
N ALA A 32 -19.18 -11.68 -10.61
CA ALA A 32 -17.92 -11.77 -11.33
C ALA A 32 -17.26 -10.40 -11.52
N ALA A 33 -18.03 -9.37 -11.88
CA ALA A 33 -17.53 -8.00 -12.00
C ALA A 33 -17.02 -7.45 -10.65
N PHE A 34 -17.71 -7.72 -9.55
CA PHE A 34 -17.25 -7.32 -8.21
C PHE A 34 -16.00 -8.08 -7.78
N VAL A 35 -15.94 -9.40 -7.99
CA VAL A 35 -14.79 -10.23 -7.63
C VAL A 35 -13.56 -9.84 -8.44
N PHE A 36 -13.70 -9.68 -9.76
CA PHE A 36 -12.58 -9.23 -10.61
C PHE A 36 -12.20 -7.77 -10.35
N GLY A 37 -13.18 -6.89 -10.08
CA GLY A 37 -12.93 -5.50 -9.70
C GLY A 37 -12.19 -5.36 -8.36
N MET A 38 -12.48 -6.24 -7.40
CA MET A 38 -11.78 -6.29 -6.11
C MET A 38 -10.42 -6.99 -6.19
N ALA A 39 -10.25 -7.99 -7.06
CA ALA A 39 -8.99 -8.70 -7.23
C ALA A 39 -7.84 -7.78 -7.70
N GLY A 40 -8.15 -6.70 -8.44
CA GLY A 40 -7.16 -5.71 -8.85
C GLY A 40 -6.75 -4.69 -7.76
N GLY A 41 -7.47 -4.63 -6.64
CA GLY A 41 -7.29 -3.59 -5.61
C GLY A 41 -6.59 -4.04 -4.33
N VAL A 42 -6.47 -5.36 -4.09
CA VAL A 42 -5.78 -5.90 -2.91
C VAL A 42 -4.29 -6.03 -3.20
N GLY A 43 -3.66 -4.93 -3.61
CA GLY A 43 -2.21 -4.83 -3.50
C GLY A 43 -1.86 -4.84 -2.02
N THR A 44 -1.11 -5.84 -1.56
CA THR A 44 -0.57 -5.87 -0.20
C THR A 44 0.35 -4.67 -0.03
N LYS A 45 -0.20 -3.55 0.46
CA LYS A 45 0.60 -2.39 0.83
C LYS A 45 1.57 -2.84 1.92
N LYS A 46 2.83 -2.99 1.55
CA LYS A 46 3.88 -3.32 2.49
C LYS A 46 4.21 -2.07 3.27
N ASN A 47 3.92 -2.07 4.57
CA ASN A 47 4.32 -0.98 5.47
C ASN A 47 5.74 -1.26 5.99
N PRO A 48 6.78 -0.55 5.52
CA PRO A 48 8.08 -0.58 6.17
C PRO A 48 7.98 0.16 7.52
N ALA A 49 8.76 -0.30 8.50
CA ALA A 49 8.85 0.34 9.81
C ALA A 49 10.28 0.83 10.05
N PHE A 50 10.44 2.02 10.61
CA PHE A 50 11.76 2.60 10.87
C PHE A 50 11.85 3.06 12.32
N THR A 51 13.05 2.97 12.88
CA THR A 51 13.36 3.58 14.17
C THR A 51 14.42 4.65 13.97
N MET A 52 14.38 5.67 14.82
CA MET A 52 15.23 6.84 14.71
C MET A 52 15.91 7.10 16.04
N LYS A 53 17.19 7.45 15.99
CA LYS A 53 17.97 7.81 17.16
C LYS A 53 18.80 9.06 16.86
N ARG A 54 18.63 10.10 17.68
CA ARG A 54 19.48 11.28 17.61
C ARG A 54 20.82 10.99 18.30
N VAL A 55 21.91 11.35 17.63
CA VAL A 55 23.28 11.16 18.10
C VAL A 55 24.03 12.47 17.97
N ALA A 56 24.46 13.05 19.09
CA ALA A 56 25.35 14.20 19.09
C ALA A 56 26.80 13.73 19.00
N SER A 57 27.59 14.31 18.10
CA SER A 57 29.04 14.05 17.99
C SER A 57 29.78 15.36 17.76
N GLY A 58 30.39 15.87 18.83
CA GLY A 58 31.00 17.21 18.85
C GLY A 58 29.95 18.30 18.65
N SER A 59 30.21 19.20 17.69
CA SER A 59 29.30 20.31 17.33
C SER A 59 28.23 19.91 16.32
N THR A 60 28.26 18.68 15.80
CA THR A 60 27.32 18.20 14.77
C THR A 60 26.32 17.23 15.39
N THR A 61 25.06 17.38 15.01
CA THR A 61 24.00 16.44 15.41
C THR A 61 23.66 15.54 14.23
N TYR A 62 23.57 14.25 14.50
CA TYR A 62 23.23 13.22 13.54
C TYR A 62 21.91 12.55 13.90
N LEU A 63 21.26 11.99 12.89
CA LEU A 63 20.08 11.16 13.00
C LEU A 63 20.39 9.80 12.40
N ASP A 64 20.43 8.77 13.25
CA ASP A 64 20.55 7.39 12.81
C ASP A 64 19.14 6.86 12.57
N VAL A 65 18.87 6.45 11.34
CA VAL A 65 17.60 5.83 10.95
C VAL A 65 17.86 4.39 10.58
N THR A 66 17.28 3.47 11.36
CA THR A 66 17.42 2.03 11.17
C THR A 66 16.13 1.46 10.60
N PHE A 67 16.26 0.64 9.56
CA PHE A 67 15.12 -0.09 9.01
C PHE A 67 14.86 -1.35 9.84
N VAL A 68 13.63 -1.50 10.35
CA VAL A 68 13.23 -2.65 11.17
C VAL A 68 12.13 -3.45 10.48
N ASP A 69 12.21 -4.78 10.60
CA ASP A 69 11.14 -5.66 10.11
C ASP A 69 10.01 -5.73 11.13
N MET A 70 8.82 -5.33 10.72
CA MET A 70 7.57 -5.52 11.47
C MET A 70 6.54 -6.33 10.66
N GLY A 71 6.99 -7.20 9.75
CA GLY A 71 6.15 -8.08 8.94
C GLY A 71 5.52 -7.42 7.71
N GLY A 72 6.03 -6.25 7.31
CA GLY A 72 5.50 -5.48 6.18
C GLY A 72 6.41 -5.54 4.94
N ALA A 73 7.37 -4.62 4.85
CA ALA A 73 8.36 -4.58 3.76
C ALA A 73 9.72 -5.10 4.25
N GLN A 74 10.41 -5.87 3.41
CA GLN A 74 11.78 -6.32 3.67
C GLN A 74 12.85 -5.49 2.95
N THR A 75 12.42 -4.78 1.90
CA THR A 75 13.27 -3.89 1.11
C THR A 75 12.47 -2.63 0.78
N VAL A 76 13.14 -1.49 0.85
CA VAL A 76 12.61 -0.17 0.50
C VAL A 76 13.45 0.36 -0.66
N ASN A 77 12.83 0.86 -1.73
CA ASN A 77 13.54 1.35 -2.92
C ASN A 77 14.26 2.69 -2.67
N SER A 78 13.64 3.56 -1.89
CA SER A 78 14.20 4.84 -1.48
C SER A 78 13.56 5.31 -0.18
N LEU A 79 14.37 5.93 0.68
CA LEU A 79 13.94 6.64 1.87
C LEU A 79 14.39 8.10 1.75
N THR A 80 13.44 9.03 1.83
CA THR A 80 13.70 10.46 1.88
C THR A 80 13.26 11.00 3.23
N LEU A 81 14.15 11.70 3.92
CA LEU A 81 13.88 12.33 5.20
C LEU A 81 13.91 13.84 5.03
N THR A 82 12.96 14.52 5.67
CA THR A 82 12.85 15.97 5.67
C THR A 82 12.73 16.44 7.11
N ALA A 83 13.56 17.40 7.52
CA ALA A 83 13.48 18.04 8.83
C ALA A 83 13.05 19.51 8.64
N ASP A 84 11.94 19.91 9.25
CA ASP A 84 11.36 21.27 9.13
C ASP A 84 11.27 21.78 7.68
N GLY A 85 10.93 20.88 6.74
CA GLY A 85 10.82 21.21 5.32
C GLY A 85 12.14 21.15 4.52
N THR A 86 13.28 20.87 5.16
CA THR A 86 14.57 20.70 4.48
C THR A 86 14.93 19.22 4.34
N THR A 87 15.20 18.76 3.12
CA THR A 87 15.61 17.37 2.86
C THR A 87 16.98 17.09 3.46
N LEU A 88 17.08 16.00 4.23
CA LEU A 88 18.32 15.54 4.82
C LEU A 88 19.10 14.64 3.86
N THR A 89 20.43 14.74 3.92
CA THR A 89 21.34 13.91 3.13
C THR A 89 22.03 12.90 4.04
N ALA A 90 22.08 11.63 3.59
CA ALA A 90 22.79 10.58 4.29
C ALA A 90 24.30 10.81 4.25
N VAL A 91 25.00 10.47 5.34
CA VAL A 91 26.45 10.61 5.51
C VAL A 91 27.02 9.32 6.11
N PRO A 92 27.86 8.57 5.38
CA PRO A 92 28.25 8.78 3.98
C PRO A 92 27.07 8.57 3.01
N VAL A 93 27.15 9.15 1.81
CA VAL A 93 26.14 8.94 0.77
C VAL A 93 26.20 7.47 0.32
N PRO A 94 25.11 6.69 0.48
CA PRO A 94 25.13 5.28 0.12
C PRO A 94 25.22 5.09 -1.40
N SER A 95 25.86 4.01 -1.83
CA SER A 95 25.99 3.65 -3.25
C SER A 95 24.67 3.22 -3.90
N SER A 96 23.67 2.86 -3.10
CA SER A 96 22.31 2.53 -3.52
C SER A 96 21.30 3.30 -2.68
N THR A 97 20.18 3.69 -3.28
CA THR A 97 19.06 4.29 -2.55
C THR A 97 18.18 3.25 -1.85
N SER A 98 18.33 1.97 -2.22
CA SER A 98 17.58 0.88 -1.64
C SER A 98 18.15 0.48 -0.28
N MET A 99 17.27 0.25 0.69
CA MET A 99 17.63 -0.16 2.04
C MET A 99 16.92 -1.47 2.39
N THR A 100 17.65 -2.40 3.00
CA THR A 100 17.14 -3.69 3.50
C THR A 100 17.01 -3.66 5.00
N VAL A 101 16.16 -4.52 5.56
CA VAL A 101 15.97 -4.60 7.02
C VAL A 101 17.32 -4.80 7.73
N GLY A 102 17.51 -4.07 8.83
CA GLY A 102 18.71 -4.10 9.65
C GLY A 102 19.75 -3.04 9.28
N GLU A 103 19.67 -2.46 8.07
CA GLU A 103 20.55 -1.38 7.67
C GLU A 103 20.23 -0.09 8.44
N THR A 104 21.28 0.67 8.78
CA THR A 104 21.16 1.97 9.44
C THR A 104 21.85 3.03 8.61
N TYR A 105 21.10 4.07 8.24
CA TYR A 105 21.64 5.25 7.56
C TYR A 105 21.67 6.44 8.50
N ARG A 106 22.80 7.15 8.47
CA ARG A 106 23.03 8.35 9.26
C ARG A 106 22.77 9.57 8.42
N TYR A 107 22.05 10.55 8.97
CA TYR A 107 21.75 11.83 8.34
C TYR A 107 22.28 12.97 9.18
N THR A 108 22.74 14.05 8.55
CA THR A 108 23.23 15.23 9.29
C THR A 108 22.07 16.18 9.54
N LEU A 109 21.90 16.64 10.78
CA LEU A 109 21.03 17.78 11.08
C LEU A 109 21.86 19.06 11.17
N ALA A 110 21.27 20.17 10.73
CA ALA A 110 21.94 21.47 10.71
C ALA A 110 22.12 22.08 12.11
N SER A 111 21.40 21.61 13.13
CA SER A 111 21.45 22.12 14.50
C SER A 111 21.17 21.03 15.53
N SER A 112 21.39 21.37 16.81
CA SER A 112 20.97 20.61 17.99
C SER A 112 19.52 20.95 18.42
N ALA A 113 18.83 21.86 17.73
CA ALA A 113 17.44 22.17 18.01
C ALA A 113 16.52 20.95 17.81
N GLN A 114 15.31 21.00 18.39
CA GLN A 114 14.28 20.02 18.06
C GLN A 114 13.84 20.21 16.60
N TYR A 115 13.78 19.12 15.86
CA TYR A 115 13.31 19.11 14.47
C TYR A 115 12.06 18.25 14.34
N HIS A 116 11.09 18.72 13.57
CA HIS A 116 10.00 17.88 13.10
C HIS A 116 10.47 17.11 11.85
N VAL A 117 10.70 15.81 12.01
CA VAL A 117 11.22 14.94 10.96
C VAL A 117 10.12 14.08 10.37
N VAL A 118 9.96 14.21 9.05
CA VAL A 118 9.04 13.41 8.24
C VAL A 118 9.85 12.55 7.28
N GLY A 119 9.61 11.25 7.28
CA GLY A 119 10.23 10.31 6.36
C GLY A 119 9.22 9.66 5.43
N SER A 120 9.47 9.77 4.12
CA SER A 120 8.72 9.08 3.09
C SER A 120 9.55 7.94 2.50
N ALA A 121 9.02 6.73 2.54
CA ALA A 121 9.63 5.55 1.93
C ALA A 121 8.82 5.11 0.71
N THR A 122 9.51 4.64 -0.33
CA THR A 122 8.90 4.04 -1.51
C THR A 122 9.12 2.53 -1.50
N VAL A 123 8.03 1.77 -1.54
CA VAL A 123 8.05 0.30 -1.60
C VAL A 123 7.18 -0.15 -2.77
N ASP A 124 7.74 -0.95 -3.67
CA ASP A 124 7.03 -1.54 -4.81
C ASP A 124 6.28 -0.48 -5.66
N GLY A 125 6.86 0.72 -5.78
CA GLY A 125 6.30 1.84 -6.56
C GLY A 125 5.32 2.75 -5.80
N ASN A 126 4.93 2.38 -4.57
CA ASN A 126 4.07 3.20 -3.73
C ASN A 126 4.89 3.95 -2.68
N SER A 127 4.81 5.27 -2.69
CA SER A 127 5.40 6.13 -1.65
C SER A 127 4.42 6.34 -0.50
N GLN A 128 4.92 6.25 0.74
CA GLN A 128 4.15 6.46 1.95
C GLN A 128 4.98 7.15 3.04
N VAL A 129 4.33 7.96 3.87
CA VAL A 129 4.93 8.51 5.08
C VAL A 129 4.99 7.39 6.12
N VAL A 130 6.18 7.17 6.67
CA VAL A 130 6.52 6.04 7.55
C VAL A 130 7.18 6.49 8.83
N ILE A 131 7.59 7.74 8.86
CA ILE A 131 8.21 8.43 9.98
C ILE A 131 7.54 9.79 10.09
N ASP A 132 7.07 10.09 11.28
CA ASP A 132 6.62 11.41 11.68
C ASP A 132 6.92 11.56 13.17
N ALA A 133 7.99 12.29 13.49
CA ALA A 133 8.46 12.44 14.86
C ALA A 133 9.19 13.77 15.06
N THR A 134 9.04 14.34 16.26
CA THR A 134 9.88 15.45 16.71
C THR A 134 11.09 14.88 17.43
N VAL A 135 12.30 15.23 16.98
CA VAL A 135 13.56 14.66 17.48
C VAL A 135 14.47 15.72 18.03
#